data_AF-A0A970PRS3-F1
#
_entry.id   AF-A0A970PRS3-F1
#
_cell.length_a   1.000
_cell.length_b   1.000
_cell.length_c   1.000
_cell.angle_alpha   90.00
_cell.angle_beta   90.00
_cell.angle_gamma   90.00
#
_symmetry.space_group_name_H-M   'P 1'
#
loop_
_entity.id
_entity.type
_entity.pdbx_description
1 polymer ?
#
loop_
_entity_poly.entity_id
_entity_poly.type
_entity_poly.pdbx_seq_one_letter_code
_entity_poly.pdbx_strand_id
1 'polypeptide(L)' 'MIIFGGTGDLTHRKLLPALYHLMSEKSLSQETSIICVGRRPMDDESYRADARTSIAKFSRTGVDEAHLSDFVAHL' A
#
# COMPACT_ATOMS: atom_id res chain seq x y z
N MET A 1 3.00 -4.98 10.30
CA MET A 1 2.18 -3.83 10.76
C MET A 1 0.72 -4.10 10.41
N ILE A 2 -0.24 -3.66 11.24
CA ILE A 2 -1.67 -3.87 10.99
C ILE A 2 -2.36 -2.52 10.82
N ILE A 3 -3.17 -2.36 9.76
CA ILE A 3 -3.99 -1.16 9.50
C ILE A 3 -5.46 -1.53 9.64
N PHE A 4 -6.11 -1.06 10.70
CA PHE A 4 -7.57 -1.14 10.85
C PHE A 4 -8.24 -0.06 9.99
N GLY A 5 -9.28 -0.43 9.26
CA GLY A 5 -9.84 0.44 8.22
C GLY A 5 -8.99 0.41 6.94
N GLY A 6 -8.39 -0.74 6.63
CA GLY A 6 -7.53 -0.94 5.45
C GLY A 6 -8.18 -0.57 4.12
N THR A 7 -9.51 -0.65 4.03
CA THR A 7 -10.29 -0.28 2.83
C THR A 7 -10.82 1.16 2.87
N GLY A 8 -10.37 2.00 3.81
CA GLY A 8 -10.89 3.36 4.04
C GLY A 8 -10.17 4.44 3.24
N ASP A 9 -10.83 5.60 3.05
CA ASP A 9 -10.29 6.72 2.25
C ASP A 9 -8.91 7.19 2.72
N LEU A 10 -8.72 7.30 4.04
CA LEU A 10 -7.44 7.72 4.63
C LEU A 10 -6.30 6.75 4.26
N THR A 11 -6.58 5.45 4.29
CA THR A 11 -5.60 4.40 3.97
C THR A 11 -5.13 4.56 2.53
N HIS A 12 -6.06 4.66 1.57
CA HIS A 12 -5.73 4.77 0.16
C HIS A 12 -5.12 6.12 -0.23
N ARG A 13 -5.51 7.22 0.41
CA ARG A 13 -5.04 8.57 0.02
C ARG A 13 -3.77 9.01 0.72
N LYS A 14 -3.43 8.41 1.86
CA LYS A 14 -2.32 8.86 2.71
C LYS A 14 -1.44 7.72 3.19
N LEU A 15 -2.00 6.69 3.82
CA LEU A 15 -1.17 5.67 4.47
C LEU A 15 -0.41 4.81 3.46
N LEU A 16 -1.10 4.21 2.49
CA LEU A 16 -0.44 3.38 1.47
C LEU A 16 0.59 4.17 0.65
N PRO A 17 0.29 5.38 0.13
CA PRO A 17 1.31 6.20 -0.55
C PRO A 17 2.51 6.54 0.34
N ALA A 18 2.29 6.84 1.62
CA ALA A 18 3.39 7.16 2.55
C ALA A 18 4.26 5.94 2.86
N LEU A 19 3.66 4.77 3.04
CA LEU A 19 4.38 3.53 3.32
C LEU A 19 5.17 3.05 2.10
N TYR A 20 4.58 3.15 0.90
CA TYR A 20 5.29 2.92 -0.35
C TYR A 20 6.51 3.84 -0.47
N HIS A 21 6.33 5.13 -0.18
CA HIS A 21 7.44 6.09 -0.20
C HIS A 21 8.55 5.71 0.79
N LEU A 22 8.21 5.38 2.03
CA LEU A 22 9.19 4.94 3.04
C LEU A 22 9.93 3.66 2.64
N MET A 23 9.24 2.70 2.01
CA MET A 23 9.87 1.47 1.51
C MET A 23 10.81 1.77 0.33
N SER A 24 10.42 2.67 -0.58
CA SER A 24 11.26 3.10 -1.70
C SER A 24 12.54 3.84 -1.25
N GLU A 25 12.47 4.54 -0.12
CA GLU A 25 13.62 5.21 0.50
C GLU A 25 14.45 4.27 1.39
N LYS A 26 14.08 2.99 1.50
CA LYS A 26 14.68 2.00 2.42
C LYS A 26 14.61 2.41 3.90
N SER A 27 13.70 3.32 4.23
CA SER A 27 13.39 3.76 5.59
C SER A 27 12.43 2.81 6.32
N LEU A 28 11.84 1.85 5.59
CA LEU A 28 11.06 0.73 6.11
C LEU A 28 11.78 -0.58 5.76
N SER A 29 11.86 -1.52 6.71
CA SER A 29 12.46 -2.84 6.46
C SER A 29 11.73 -3.58 5.35
N GLN A 30 12.47 -4.20 4.42
CA GLN A 30 11.91 -5.04 3.36
C GLN A 30 11.34 -6.37 3.86
N GLU A 31 11.44 -6.66 5.16
CA GLU A 31 10.76 -7.82 5.76
C GLU A 31 9.38 -7.41 6.36
N THR A 32 8.96 -6.15 6.17
CA THR A 32 7.73 -5.64 6.76
C THR A 32 6.51 -6.13 5.98
N SER A 33 5.73 -7.05 6.55
CA SER A 33 4.37 -7.33 6.08
C SER A 33 3.36 -6.29 6.59
N ILE A 34 2.42 -5.89 5.75
CA ILE A 34 1.36 -4.93 6.06
C ILE A 34 0.03 -5.65 5.94
N ILE A 35 -0.72 -5.77 7.03
CA ILE A 35 -2.01 -6.45 7.05
C ILE A 35 -3.12 -5.41 7.14
N CYS A 36 -3.96 -5.35 6.11
CA CYS A 36 -5.07 -4.40 6.03
C CYS A 36 -6.40 -5.05 6.42
N VAL A 37 -7.01 -4.57 7.49
CA VAL A 37 -8.27 -5.13 8.02
C VAL A 37 -9.43 -4.19 7.73
N GLY A 38 -10.47 -4.71 7.07
CA GLY A 38 -11.68 -3.99 6.70
C GLY A 38 -12.95 -4.79 6.98
N ARG A 39 -14.11 -4.13 6.90
CA ARG A 39 -15.42 -4.78 7.05
C ARG A 39 -15.98 -5.33 5.74
N ARG A 40 -15.48 -4.85 4.60
CA ARG A 40 -15.94 -5.26 3.27
C ARG A 40 -15.22 -6.55 2.89
N PRO A 41 -15.94 -7.61 2.45
CA PRO A 41 -15.30 -8.79 1.91
C PRO A 41 -14.55 -8.41 0.64
N MET A 42 -13.28 -8.77 0.58
CA MET A 42 -12.39 -8.48 -0.53
C MET A 42 -11.27 -9.51 -0.50
N ASP A 43 -10.92 -10.06 -1.67
CA ASP A 43 -9.76 -10.93 -1.80
C ASP A 43 -8.47 -10.12 -1.94
N ASP A 44 -7.34 -10.78 -1.69
CA ASP A 44 -6.05 -10.13 -1.68
C ASP A 44 -5.64 -9.58 -3.06
N GLU A 45 -6.04 -10.25 -4.15
CA GLU A 45 -5.69 -9.81 -5.51
C GLU A 45 -6.40 -8.49 -5.85
N SER A 46 -7.69 -8.41 -5.56
CA SER A 46 -8.48 -7.19 -5.71
C SER A 46 -7.93 -6.09 -4.81
N TYR A 47 -7.56 -6.41 -3.56
CA TYR A 47 -7.01 -5.40 -2.65
C TYR A 47 -5.67 -4.86 -3.13
N ARG A 48 -4.79 -5.73 -3.61
CA ARG A 48 -3.51 -5.37 -4.22
C ARG A 48 -3.69 -4.47 -5.44
N ALA A 49 -4.66 -4.76 -6.31
CA ALA A 49 -4.98 -3.93 -7.46
C ALA A 49 -5.47 -2.53 -7.05
N ASP A 50 -6.40 -2.45 -6.09
CA ASP A 50 -6.90 -1.17 -5.55
C ASP A 50 -5.79 -0.36 -4.88
N ALA A 51 -4.93 -1.01 -4.10
CA ALA A 51 -3.76 -0.40 -3.48
C ALA A 51 -2.84 0.18 -4.55
N ARG A 52 -2.50 -0.59 -5.59
CA ARG A 52 -1.68 -0.16 -6.72
C ARG A 52 -2.23 1.10 -7.39
N THR A 53 -3.53 1.10 -7.72
CA THR A 53 -4.21 2.26 -8.31
C THR A 53 -4.16 3.47 -7.37
N SER A 54 -4.39 3.28 -6.07
CA SER A 54 -4.36 4.38 -5.10
C SER A 54 -2.97 4.99 -4.91
N ILE A 55 -1.92 4.16 -4.86
CA ILE A 55 -0.53 4.61 -4.71
C ILE A 55 -0.11 5.38 -5.96
N ALA A 56 -0.38 4.85 -7.15
CA ALA A 56 -0.11 5.53 -8.42
C ALA A 56 -0.81 6.90 -8.50
N LYS A 57 -2.04 7.01 -7.97
CA LYS A 57 -2.82 8.25 -8.01
C LYS A 57 -2.40 9.29 -6.97
N PHE A 58 -2.01 8.87 -5.76
CA PHE A 58 -1.83 9.78 -4.62
C PHE A 58 -0.37 9.99 -4.19
N SER A 59 0.58 9.23 -4.75
CA SER A 59 2.02 9.46 -4.53
C SER A 59 2.47 10.76 -5.19
N ARG A 60 3.18 11.60 -4.43
CA ARG A 60 3.62 12.93 -4.89
C ARG A 60 4.90 12.92 -5.70
N THR A 61 5.74 11.89 -5.50
CA THR A 61 7.09 11.79 -6.05
C THR A 61 7.16 10.94 -7.32
N GLY A 62 6.00 10.63 -7.93
CA GLY A 62 5.91 9.61 -8.97
C GLY A 62 6.04 8.19 -8.40
N VAL A 63 5.82 7.19 -9.26
CA VAL A 63 5.85 5.78 -8.88
C VAL A 63 6.75 5.02 -9.85
N ASP A 64 7.65 4.22 -9.28
CA ASP A 64 8.47 3.27 -10.02
C ASP A 64 7.77 1.90 -10.01
N GLU A 65 7.68 1.27 -11.17
CA GLU A 65 6.87 0.06 -11.34
C GLU A 65 7.46 -1.16 -10.60
N ALA A 66 8.80 -1.23 -10.49
CA ALA A 66 9.46 -2.31 -9.77
C ALA A 66 9.25 -2.17 -8.27
N HIS A 67 9.47 -0.96 -7.72
CA HIS A 67 9.20 -0.70 -6.31
C HIS A 67 7.72 -0.84 -5.94
N LEU A 68 6.80 -0.46 -6.84
CA LEU A 68 5.37 -0.61 -6.59
C LEU A 68 4.97 -2.08 -6.53
N SER A 69 5.49 -2.89 -7.44
CA SER A 69 5.21 -4.32 -7.48
C SER A 69 5.75 -5.02 -6.23
N ASP A 70 6.95 -4.65 -5.79
CA ASP A 70 7.54 -5.12 -4.55
C ASP A 70 6.68 -4.73 -3.34
N PHE A 71 6.33 -3.44 -3.20
CA PHE A 71 5.48 -2.98 -2.09
C PHE A 71 4.14 -3.71 -2.00
N VAL A 72 3.47 -3.91 -3.14
CA VAL A 72 2.16 -4.56 -3.18
C VAL A 72 2.25 -6.05 -2.82
N ALA A 73 3.40 -6.70 -3.01
CA ALA A 73 3.64 -8.07 -2.55
C ALA A 73 3.72 -8.20 -1.02
N HIS A 74 3.92 -7.09 -0.29
CA HIS A 74 3.94 -7.06 1.17
C HIS A 74 2.56 -6.83 1.80
N LEU A 75 1.51 -6.60 1.00
CA LEU A 75 0.12 -6.36 1.42
C LEU A 75 -0.68 -7.65 1.64
#